data_AF-A0A1F5PYQ2-F1
#
_entry.id   AF-A0A1F5PYQ2-F1
#
_cell.length_a   1.000
_cell.length_b   1.000
_cell.length_c   1.000
_cell.angle_alpha   90.00
_cell.angle_beta   90.00
_cell.angle_gamma   90.00
#
_symmetry.space_group_name_H-M   'P 1'
#
loop_
_entity.id
_entity.type
_entity.pdbx_description
1 polymer ?
#
loop_
_entity_poly.entity_id
_entity_poly.type
_entity_poly.pdbx_seq_one_letter_code
_entity_poly.pdbx_strand_id
1 'polypeptide(L)'
;MFIPIKQTREEIDQRKFEIEQELLELIYRTESDFELDDIKQVIYDEKDQDDLMQIVAMFDRGGDAGELENILELTTDAWNYFPHKALDGLSPAEVSLRYSEQGSNSRE
;
A
#
# COMPACT_ATOMS: atom_id res chain seq x y z
N MET A 1 -2.91 -15.37 -21.78
CA MET A 1 -2.66 -16.28 -20.66
C MET A 1 -3.15 -15.56 -19.41
N PHE A 2 -4.32 -15.94 -18.90
CA PHE A 2 -4.82 -15.40 -17.63
C PHE A 2 -4.23 -16.28 -16.53
N ILE A 3 -3.25 -15.76 -15.80
CA ILE A 3 -2.74 -16.41 -14.60
C ILE A 3 -3.73 -16.04 -13.49
N PRO A 4 -4.44 -16.99 -12.88
CA PRO A 4 -5.25 -16.71 -11.71
C PRO A 4 -4.30 -16.31 -10.59
N ILE A 5 -4.30 -15.04 -10.19
CA ILE A 5 -3.43 -14.54 -9.14
C ILE A 5 -3.96 -15.08 -7.80
N LYS A 6 -3.52 -16.28 -7.43
CA LYS A 6 -3.40 -16.63 -6.01
C LYS A 6 -2.20 -15.85 -5.50
N GLN A 7 -2.40 -14.63 -5.01
CA GLN A 7 -1.32 -13.86 -4.40
C GLN A 7 -0.78 -14.68 -3.22
N THR A 8 0.44 -15.19 -3.35
CA THR A 8 1.11 -15.89 -2.25
C THR A 8 1.66 -14.88 -1.24
N ARG A 9 1.93 -15.33 -0.01
CA ARG A 9 2.56 -14.48 1.00
C ARG A 9 3.92 -13.93 0.52
N GLU A 10 4.65 -14.72 -0.26
CA GLU A 10 5.91 -14.35 -0.89
C GLU A 10 5.75 -13.22 -1.93
N GLU A 11 4.71 -13.26 -2.76
CA GLU A 11 4.39 -12.17 -3.70
C GLU A 11 3.94 -10.89 -2.98
N ILE A 12 3.20 -11.03 -1.88
CA ILE A 12 2.81 -9.90 -1.04
C ILE A 12 4.06 -9.25 -0.42
N ASP A 13 4.99 -10.03 0.12
CA ASP A 13 6.24 -9.51 0.69
C ASP A 13 7.14 -8.89 -0.38
N GLN A 14 7.23 -9.50 -1.57
CA GLN A 14 7.95 -8.93 -2.71
C GLN A 14 7.35 -7.58 -3.12
N ARG A 15 6.01 -7.49 -3.23
CA ARG A 15 5.34 -6.26 -3.61
C ARG A 15 5.49 -5.18 -2.55
N LYS A 16 5.41 -5.52 -1.26
CA LYS A 16 5.76 -4.61 -0.15
C LYS A 16 7.15 -4.01 -0.36
N PHE A 17 8.15 -4.84 -0.66
CA PHE A 17 9.52 -4.37 -0.88
C PHE A 17 9.62 -3.43 -2.09
N GLU A 18 8.99 -3.76 -3.21
CA GLU A 18 8.95 -2.89 -4.40
C GLU A 18 8.34 -1.51 -4.06
N ILE A 19 7.19 -1.50 -3.39
CA ILE A 19 6.50 -0.28 -2.97
C ILE A 19 7.39 0.55 -2.03
N GLU A 20 8.08 -0.08 -1.08
CA GLU A 20 9.02 0.62 -0.19
C GLU A 20 10.16 1.28 -0.97
N GLN A 21 10.72 0.61 -1.97
CA GLN A 21 11.78 1.19 -2.80
C GLN A 21 11.27 2.36 -3.65
N GLU A 22 10.09 2.22 -4.26
CA GLU A 22 9.47 3.27 -5.05
C GLU A 22 9.10 4.49 -4.19
N LEU A 23 8.60 4.27 -2.97
CA LEU A 23 8.32 5.35 -2.01
C LEU A 23 9.60 6.07 -1.57
N LEU A 24 10.68 5.34 -1.31
CA LEU A 24 11.98 5.93 -0.97
C LEU A 24 12.53 6.75 -2.13
N GLU A 25 12.44 6.24 -3.36
CA GLU A 25 12.84 6.99 -4.55
C GLU A 25 12.00 8.26 -4.70
N LEU A 26 10.69 8.17 -4.50
CA LEU A 26 9.79 9.32 -4.57
C LEU A 26 10.14 10.37 -3.50
N ILE A 27 10.34 9.96 -2.24
CA ILE A 27 10.77 10.86 -1.15
C ILE A 27 12.09 11.55 -1.50
N TYR A 28 13.06 10.79 -2.00
CA TYR A 28 14.36 11.32 -2.39
C TYR A 28 14.25 12.31 -3.56
N ARG A 29 13.47 11.96 -4.59
CA ARG A 29 13.27 12.78 -5.80
C ARG A 29 12.49 14.06 -5.49
N THR A 30 11.50 13.94 -4.61
CA THR A 30 10.68 15.08 -4.21
C THR A 30 11.35 15.92 -3.13
N GLU A 31 12.48 15.50 -2.54
CA GLU A 31 13.06 16.16 -1.36
C GLU A 31 12.00 16.39 -0.27
N SER A 32 11.19 15.37 -0.01
CA SER A 32 10.12 15.44 1.00
C SER A 32 10.68 15.51 2.41
N ASP A 33 10.06 16.35 3.26
CA ASP A 33 10.32 16.40 4.70
C ASP A 33 9.81 15.15 5.44
N PHE A 34 9.08 14.26 4.73
CA PHE A 34 8.49 13.03 5.26
C PHE A 34 9.37 11.82 4.97
N GLU A 35 9.46 10.90 5.92
CA GLU A 35 10.15 9.61 5.77
C GLU A 35 9.17 8.48 5.44
N LEU A 36 9.71 7.35 4.96
CA LEU A 36 8.90 6.14 4.71
C LEU A 36 8.12 5.69 5.96
N ASP A 37 8.69 5.90 7.14
CA ASP A 37 8.07 5.53 8.41
C ASP A 37 6.83 6.39 8.72
N ASP A 38 6.86 7.69 8.39
CA ASP A 38 5.70 8.58 8.55
C ASP A 38 4.51 8.08 7.72
N ILE A 39 4.76 7.68 6.48
CA ILE A 39 3.73 7.15 5.57
C ILE A 39 3.14 5.88 6.13
N LYS A 40 4.00 4.94 6.58
CA LYS A 40 3.55 3.70 7.21
C LYS A 40 2.76 3.96 8.47
N GLN A 41 3.13 4.97 9.25
CA GLN A 41 2.41 5.33 10.47
C GLN A 41 1.03 5.93 10.15
N VAL A 42 0.92 6.77 9.12
CA VAL A 42 -0.38 7.30 8.67
C VAL A 42 -1.30 6.17 8.20
N ILE A 43 -0.78 5.23 7.42
CA ILE A 43 -1.54 4.05 6.98
C ILE A 43 -1.89 3.15 8.17
N TYR A 44 -0.95 2.93 9.08
CA TYR A 44 -1.21 2.08 10.25
C TYR A 44 -2.29 2.67 11.14
N ASP A 45 -2.21 3.96 11.48
CA ASP A 45 -3.18 4.64 12.34
C ASP A 45 -4.38 5.22 11.56
N GLU A 46 -4.60 4.75 10.33
CA GLU A 46 -5.74 5.17 9.51
C GLU A 46 -7.06 5.03 10.28
N LYS A 47 -7.94 6.00 10.07
CA LYS A 47 -9.32 5.97 10.56
C LYS A 47 -10.30 5.79 9.41
N ASP A 48 -10.04 6.48 8.30
CA ASP A 48 -10.92 6.53 7.14
C ASP A 48 -10.12 6.74 5.84
N GLN A 49 -10.78 6.56 4.68
CA GLN A 49 -10.13 6.78 3.37
C GLN A 49 -9.66 8.21 3.11
N ASP A 50 -10.08 9.17 3.94
CA ASP A 50 -9.56 10.55 3.90
C ASP A 50 -8.06 10.60 4.26
N ASP A 51 -7.55 9.66 5.05
CA ASP A 51 -6.13 9.60 5.42
C ASP A 51 -5.24 9.26 4.20
N LEU A 52 -5.75 8.47 3.24
CA LEU A 52 -5.08 8.22 1.96
C LEU A 52 -4.87 9.53 1.19
N MET A 53 -5.91 10.38 1.13
CA MET A 53 -5.83 11.67 0.44
C MET A 53 -4.85 12.63 1.14
N GLN A 54 -4.66 12.51 2.45
CA GLN A 54 -3.64 13.29 3.15
C GLN A 54 -2.23 12.89 2.69
N ILE A 55 -1.94 11.60 2.54
CA ILE A 55 -0.64 11.14 2.03
C ILE A 55 -0.40 11.69 0.62
N VAL A 56 -1.39 11.56 -0.28
CA VAL A 56 -1.29 12.11 -1.64
C VAL A 56 -1.03 13.62 -1.60
N ALA A 57 -1.73 14.36 -0.74
CA ALA A 57 -1.54 15.81 -0.58
C ALA A 57 -0.16 16.19 0.02
N MET A 58 0.47 15.32 0.81
CA MET A 58 1.84 15.54 1.30
C MET A 58 2.88 15.46 0.18
N PHE A 59 2.62 14.63 -0.83
CA PHE A 59 3.48 14.47 -2.01
C PHE A 59 3.10 15.42 -3.16
N ASP A 60 1.87 15.92 -3.20
CA ASP A 60 1.42 16.89 -4.20
C ASP A 60 2.03 18.27 -3.96
N ARG A 61 3.09 18.58 -4.72
CA ARG A 61 3.77 19.88 -4.72
C ARG A 61 3.27 20.84 -5.81
N GLY A 62 2.13 20.54 -6.45
CA GLY A 62 1.65 21.28 -7.62
C GLY A 62 2.49 21.03 -8.87
N GLY A 63 3.05 19.82 -8.99
CA GLY A 63 3.83 19.34 -10.13
C GLY A 63 2.98 18.95 -11.34
N ASP A 64 3.57 18.25 -12.30
CA ASP A 64 2.86 17.78 -13.50
C ASP A 64 1.83 16.69 -13.15
N ALA A 65 0.74 16.60 -13.91
CA ALA A 65 -0.33 15.62 -13.67
C ALA A 65 0.18 14.16 -13.71
N GLY A 66 1.26 13.88 -14.44
CA GLY A 66 1.89 12.57 -14.44
C GLY A 66 2.56 12.20 -13.11
N GLU A 67 3.06 13.18 -12.34
CA GLU A 67 3.62 12.91 -11.02
C GLU A 67 2.52 12.55 -10.02
N LEU A 68 1.39 13.26 -10.07
CA LEU A 68 0.23 12.99 -9.24
C LEU A 68 -0.35 11.59 -9.48
N GLU A 69 -0.39 11.13 -10.74
CA GLU A 69 -0.84 9.77 -11.08
C GLU A 69 0.08 8.71 -10.46
N ASN A 70 1.40 8.87 -10.57
CA ASN A 70 2.37 7.97 -9.95
C ASN A 70 2.25 7.96 -8.41
N ILE A 71 2.07 9.14 -7.79
CA ILE A 71 1.88 9.27 -6.34
C ILE A 71 0.61 8.53 -5.91
N LEU A 72 -0.49 8.70 -6.65
CA LEU A 72 -1.77 8.09 -6.32
C LEU A 72 -1.70 6.57 -6.44
N GLU A 73 -1.10 6.05 -7.52
CA GLU A 73 -0.90 4.61 -7.72
C GLU A 73 -0.08 4.03 -6.56
N LEU A 74 1.06 4.65 -6.24
CA LEU A 74 1.96 4.20 -5.20
C LEU A 74 1.34 4.27 -3.80
N THR A 75 0.59 5.33 -3.51
CA THR A 75 -0.13 5.48 -2.23
C THR A 75 -1.24 4.43 -2.10
N THR A 76 -1.93 4.13 -3.19
CA THR A 76 -2.96 3.08 -3.23
C THR A 76 -2.35 1.69 -3.04
N ASP A 77 -1.20 1.43 -3.66
CA ASP A 77 -0.46 0.19 -3.47
C ASP A 77 0.04 0.07 -2.01
N ALA A 78 0.64 1.13 -1.46
CA ALA A 78 1.04 1.19 -0.06
C ALA A 78 -0.14 0.87 0.88
N TRP A 79 -1.31 1.46 0.63
CA TRP A 79 -2.53 1.17 1.38
C TRP A 79 -2.97 -0.29 1.26
N ASN A 80 -2.84 -0.93 0.10
CA ASN A 80 -3.27 -2.33 -0.06
C ASN A 80 -2.31 -3.35 0.55
N TYR A 81 -1.02 -3.01 0.62
CA TYR A 81 0.03 -3.94 1.03
C TYR A 81 0.57 -3.66 2.44
N PHE A 82 0.46 -2.46 3.00
CA PHE A 82 0.92 -2.18 4.35
C PHE A 82 -0.10 -2.55 5.45
N PRO A 83 0.38 -2.79 6.68
CA PRO A 83 -0.48 -3.19 7.79
C PRO A 83 -1.33 -2.02 8.30
N HIS A 84 -2.58 -2.33 8.65
CA HIS A 84 -3.53 -1.36 9.19
C HIS A 84 -3.93 -1.74 10.60
N LYS A 85 -4.04 -0.76 11.49
CA LYS A 85 -4.52 -0.96 12.86
C LYS A 85 -5.97 -1.44 12.88
N ALA A 86 -6.79 -0.95 11.94
CA ALA A 86 -8.18 -1.41 11.78
C ALA A 86 -8.28 -2.91 11.42
N LEU A 87 -7.24 -3.47 10.78
CA LEU A 87 -7.16 -4.87 10.36
C LEU A 87 -6.29 -5.72 11.30
N ASP A 88 -6.11 -5.30 12.56
CA ASP A 88 -5.29 -6.00 13.56
C ASP A 88 -3.81 -6.10 13.16
N GLY A 89 -3.30 -5.12 12.40
CA GLY A 89 -1.94 -5.11 11.87
C GLY A 89 -1.74 -5.95 10.61
N LEU A 90 -2.83 -6.38 9.95
CA LEU A 90 -2.78 -7.03 8.64
C LEU A 90 -2.99 -6.02 7.51
N SER A 91 -2.56 -6.35 6.30
CA SER A 91 -2.89 -5.59 5.09
C SER A 91 -4.14 -6.14 4.39
N PRO A 92 -4.86 -5.32 3.58
CA PRO A 92 -5.95 -5.80 2.74
C PRO A 92 -5.57 -7.01 1.88
N ALA A 93 -4.35 -7.02 1.33
CA ALA A 93 -3.82 -8.16 0.59
C ALA A 93 -3.67 -9.42 1.46
N GLU A 94 -3.11 -9.30 2.67
CA GLU A 94 -2.98 -10.42 3.61
C GLU A 94 -4.33 -10.94 4.10
N VAL A 95 -5.29 -10.04 4.34
CA VAL A 95 -6.67 -10.38 4.71
C VAL A 95 -7.34 -11.14 3.56
N SER A 96 -7.18 -10.68 2.32
CA SER A 96 -7.73 -11.35 1.12
C SER A 96 -7.13 -12.74 0.91
N LEU A 97 -5.82 -12.89 1.13
CA LEU A 97 -5.15 -14.19 1.10
C LEU A 97 -5.72 -15.12 2.19
N ARG A 98 -5.86 -14.62 3.42
CA ARG A 98 -6.43 -15.37 4.54
C ARG A 98 -7.85 -15.86 4.24
N TYR A 99 -8.71 -15.03 3.66
CA TYR A 99 -10.05 -15.44 3.24
C TYR A 99 -10.04 -16.48 2.12
N SER A 100 -9.10 -16.36 1.17
CA SER A 100 -8.95 -17.32 0.06
C SER A 100 -8.51 -18.71 0.55
N GLU A 101 -7.65 -18.75 1.56
CA GLU A 101 -7.22 -19.98 2.24
C GLU A 101 -8.35 -20.59 3.08
N GLN A 102 -9.15 -19.77 3.79
CA GLN A 102 -10.28 -20.25 4.61
C GLN A 102 -11.49 -20.71 3.78
N GLY A 103 -11.80 -20.04 2.67
CA GLY A 103 -12.90 -20.40 1.76
C GLY A 103 -12.67 -21.75 1.05
N SER A 104 -11.41 -22.18 0.93
CA SER A 104 -11.05 -23.51 0.42
C SER A 104 -11.29 -24.63 1.43
N ASN A 105 -11.31 -24.32 2.74
CA ASN A 105 -11.45 -25.29 3.84
C ASN A 105 -12.90 -25.57 4.27
N SER A 106 -13.90 -24.97 3.60
CA SER A 106 -15.34 -25.15 3.90
C SER A 106 -16.08 -25.99 2.85
N ARG A 107 -15.36 -26.72 2.00
CA ARG A 107 -15.93 -27.58 0.94
C ARG A 107 -15.50 -29.06 1.05
N GLU A 108 -15.16 -29.52 2.24
CA GLU A 108 -14.99 -30.94 2.54
C GLU A 108 -16.16 -31.50 3.35
#